data_AF-A0A9P6E2Y6-F1
#
_entry.id   AF-A0A9P6E2Y6-F1
#
_cell.length_a   1.000
_cell.length_b   1.000
_cell.length_c   1.000
_cell.angle_alpha   90.00
_cell.angle_beta   90.00
_cell.angle_gamma   90.00
#
_symmetry.space_group_name_H-M   'P 1'
#
loop_
_entity.id
_entity.type
_entity.pdbx_description
1 polymer ?
#
loop_
_entity_poly.entity_id
_entity_poly.type
_entity_poly.pdbx_seq_one_letter_code
_entity_poly.pdbx_strand_id
1 'polypeptide(L)'
;MSQITQSTGEVVQVFSSYKQAAKNACAVLGNIKPSRVELYIGRMGDGRDKVVGVELIDKKNKKIARIRLDIDVPKGIHWNTEDWQSKETKKTASCLIDTKGKPTQENVELYASYLRAIDNIQADTIWEFWKTGSKPI
;
A
#
# COMPACT_ATOMS: atom_id res chain seq x y z
N MET A 1 3.37 -16.70 -9.61
CA MET A 1 4.30 -17.00 -8.51
C MET A 1 4.91 -15.67 -8.05
N SER A 2 4.96 -15.40 -6.76
CA SER A 2 5.63 -14.21 -6.20
C SER A 2 7.10 -14.54 -5.91
N GLN A 3 8.02 -13.64 -6.25
CA GLN A 3 9.44 -13.72 -5.84
C GLN A 3 9.66 -12.84 -4.61
N ILE A 4 10.39 -13.35 -3.62
CA ILE A 4 10.73 -12.63 -2.38
C ILE A 4 12.16 -12.11 -2.51
N THR A 5 12.37 -10.81 -2.31
CA THR A 5 13.71 -10.21 -2.19
C THR A 5 13.80 -9.57 -0.81
N GLN A 6 14.79 -9.96 0.00
CA GLN A 6 15.01 -9.36 1.32
C GLN A 6 16.02 -8.20 1.19
N SER A 7 15.58 -6.97 1.45
CA SER A 7 16.47 -5.87 1.81
C SER A 7 16.42 -5.71 3.33
N THR A 8 17.55 -5.43 3.98
CA THR A 8 17.70 -5.43 5.44
C THR A 8 16.59 -4.62 6.15
N GLY A 9 15.57 -5.33 6.65
CA GLY A 9 14.43 -4.79 7.41
C GLY A 9 13.08 -4.72 6.67
N GLU A 10 13.03 -4.91 5.35
CA GLU A 10 11.80 -4.88 4.54
C GLU A 10 11.68 -6.13 3.67
N VAL A 11 10.52 -6.79 3.73
CA VAL A 11 10.19 -7.93 2.86
C VAL A 11 9.61 -7.39 1.56
N VAL A 12 10.30 -7.58 0.43
CA VAL A 12 9.80 -7.18 -0.88
C VAL A 12 9.21 -8.39 -1.60
N GLN A 13 7.98 -8.27 -2.07
CA GLN A 13 7.27 -9.29 -2.84
C GLN A 13 6.79 -8.70 -4.16
N VAL A 14 6.93 -9.45 -5.26
CA VAL A 14 6.51 -8.99 -6.60
C VAL A 14 5.25 -9.69 -7.10
N PHE A 15 4.40 -8.95 -7.80
CA PHE A 15 3.11 -9.40 -8.33
C PHE A 15 2.90 -8.88 -9.75
N SER A 16 2.09 -9.60 -10.54
CA SER A 16 1.81 -9.25 -11.93
C SER A 16 0.63 -8.28 -12.11
N SER A 17 -0.03 -7.85 -11.03
CA SER A 17 -1.19 -6.96 -11.14
C SER A 17 -1.42 -6.13 -9.88
N TYR A 18 -2.04 -4.96 -10.08
CA TYR A 18 -2.54 -4.08 -9.02
C TYR A 18 -3.31 -4.86 -7.96
N LYS A 19 -4.28 -5.67 -8.42
CA LYS A 19 -5.18 -6.44 -7.55
C LYS A 19 -4.43 -7.41 -6.65
N GLN A 20 -3.45 -8.14 -7.18
CA GLN A 20 -2.67 -9.10 -6.40
C GLN A 20 -1.76 -8.39 -5.39
N ALA A 21 -1.08 -7.32 -5.81
CA ALA A 21 -0.20 -6.55 -4.93
C ALA A 21 -0.97 -5.88 -3.78
N ALA A 22 -2.09 -5.21 -4.08
CA ALA A 22 -2.95 -4.59 -3.08
C ALA A 22 -3.51 -5.61 -2.07
N LYS A 23 -3.98 -6.77 -2.57
CA LYS A 23 -4.50 -7.84 -1.72
C LYS A 23 -3.42 -8.41 -0.81
N ASN A 24 -2.21 -8.61 -1.32
CA ASN A 24 -1.10 -9.07 -0.50
C ASN A 24 -0.73 -8.06 0.58
N ALA A 25 -0.66 -6.77 0.25
CA ALA A 25 -0.39 -5.70 1.22
C ALA A 25 -1.37 -5.70 2.40
N CYS A 26 -2.64 -6.05 2.14
CA CYS A 26 -3.63 -6.22 3.21
C CYS A 26 -3.46 -7.56 3.94
N ALA A 27 -3.17 -8.64 3.22
CA ALA A 27 -3.07 -9.99 3.77
C ALA A 27 -1.90 -10.16 4.76
N VAL A 28 -0.77 -9.46 4.54
CA VAL A 28 0.39 -9.54 5.45
C VAL A 28 0.12 -8.99 6.85
N LEU A 29 -0.91 -8.16 7.02
CA LEU A 29 -1.37 -7.70 8.33
C LEU A 29 -2.13 -8.78 9.12
N GLY A 30 -2.47 -9.89 8.47
CA GLY A 30 -3.26 -10.98 9.06
C GLY A 30 -4.71 -10.57 9.33
N ASN A 31 -5.30 -11.16 10.37
CA ASN A 31 -6.69 -10.92 10.77
C ASN A 31 -6.84 -9.65 11.63
N ILE A 32 -6.38 -8.51 11.10
CA ILE A 32 -6.51 -7.23 11.79
C ILE A 32 -7.96 -6.73 11.74
N LYS A 33 -8.46 -6.21 12.87
CA LYS A 33 -9.79 -5.60 12.98
C LYS A 33 -9.65 -4.17 13.49
N PRO A 34 -9.43 -3.19 12.60
CA PRO A 34 -9.37 -1.79 13.02
C PRO A 34 -10.71 -1.35 13.62
N SER A 35 -10.66 -0.47 14.60
CA SER A 35 -11.85 0.26 15.07
C SER A 35 -12.24 1.39 14.13
N ARG A 36 -11.23 1.94 13.41
CA ARG A 36 -11.33 3.07 12.50
C ARG A 36 -10.26 2.94 11.43
N VAL A 37 -10.59 3.41 10.23
CA VAL A 37 -9.65 3.61 9.12
C VAL A 37 -9.58 5.10 8.81
N GLU A 38 -8.38 5.66 8.65
CA GLU A 38 -8.18 7.07 8.30
C GLU A 38 -7.41 7.19 6.98
N LEU A 39 -7.69 8.23 6.20
CA LEU A 39 -6.93 8.52 4.98
C LEU A 39 -5.50 8.92 5.31
N TYR A 40 -4.56 8.44 4.50
CA TYR A 40 -3.17 8.86 4.58
C TYR A 40 -2.80 9.75 3.39
N ILE A 41 -2.41 10.98 3.70
CA ILE A 41 -1.95 11.97 2.72
C ILE A 41 -0.44 11.86 2.54
N GLY A 42 0.01 11.72 1.30
CA GLY A 42 1.42 11.65 0.95
C GLY A 42 2.14 12.97 1.24
N ARG A 43 3.40 12.88 1.67
CA ARG A 43 4.17 14.05 2.14
C ARG A 43 5.22 14.54 1.16
N MET A 44 5.60 13.70 0.19
CA MET A 44 6.71 13.95 -0.73
C MET A 44 6.53 13.18 -2.04
N GLY A 45 7.35 13.53 -3.03
CA GLY A 45 7.34 12.87 -4.34
C GLY A 45 6.02 13.04 -5.09
N ASP A 46 5.74 12.10 -6.00
CA ASP A 46 4.55 12.12 -6.87
C ASP A 46 3.22 12.00 -6.12
N GLY A 47 3.27 11.47 -4.89
CA GLY A 47 2.12 11.31 -3.98
C GLY A 47 1.89 12.49 -3.04
N ARG A 48 2.71 13.55 -3.11
CA ARG A 48 2.58 14.71 -2.20
C ARG A 48 1.20 15.35 -2.29
N ASP A 49 0.63 15.65 -1.12
CA ASP A 49 -0.67 16.32 -0.94
C ASP A 49 -1.87 15.56 -1.54
N LYS A 50 -1.70 14.27 -1.87
CA LYS A 50 -2.74 13.38 -2.39
C LYS A 50 -3.05 12.26 -1.39
N VAL A 51 -4.25 11.70 -1.46
CA VAL A 51 -4.56 10.43 -0.80
C VAL A 51 -3.71 9.33 -1.45
N VAL A 52 -2.82 8.73 -0.67
CA VAL A 52 -1.96 7.62 -1.13
C VAL A 52 -2.25 6.31 -0.39
N GLY A 53 -3.12 6.32 0.61
CA GLY A 53 -3.51 5.10 1.30
C GLY A 53 -4.27 5.34 2.59
N VAL A 54 -4.07 4.44 3.55
CA VAL A 54 -4.85 4.38 4.79
C VAL A 54 -4.01 4.04 6.02
N GLU A 55 -4.47 4.53 7.16
CA GLU A 55 -3.99 4.13 8.49
C GLU A 55 -5.09 3.37 9.25
N LEU A 56 -4.69 2.30 9.92
CA LEU A 56 -5.57 1.44 10.71
C LEU A 56 -5.40 1.78 12.20
N ILE A 57 -6.52 2.02 12.89
CA ILE A 57 -6.53 2.52 14.28
C ILE A 57 -7.31 1.57 15.18
N ASP A 58 -6.72 1.21 16.32
CA ASP A 58 -7.37 0.36 17.33
C ASP A 58 -8.34 1.13 18.26
N LYS A 59 -9.06 0.40 19.10
CA LYS A 59 -10.03 0.97 20.04
C LYS A 59 -9.39 1.90 21.09
N LYS A 60 -8.06 1.86 21.26
CA LYS A 60 -7.30 2.73 22.16
C LYS A 60 -6.75 3.96 21.42
N ASN A 61 -7.23 4.21 20.19
CA ASN A 61 -6.77 5.27 19.31
C ASN A 61 -5.28 5.17 18.94
N LYS A 62 -4.70 3.97 18.98
CA LYS A 62 -3.33 3.71 18.54
C LYS A 62 -3.33 3.30 17.07
N LYS A 63 -2.40 3.85 16.29
CA LYS A 63 -2.10 3.36 14.95
C LYS A 63 -1.48 1.97 15.05
N ILE A 64 -2.11 0.99 14.39
CA ILE A 64 -1.69 -0.41 14.40
C ILE A 64 -1.14 -0.88 13.06
N ALA A 65 -1.51 -0.22 11.97
CA ALA A 65 -0.91 -0.44 10.66
C ALA A 65 -1.09 0.76 9.74
N ARG A 66 -0.30 0.79 8.66
CA ARG A 66 -0.48 1.69 7.52
C ARG A 66 -0.23 0.95 6.23
N ILE A 67 -1.02 1.26 5.21
CA ILE A 67 -0.77 0.83 3.83
C ILE A 67 -0.80 2.06 2.94
N ARG A 68 0.22 2.21 2.09
CA ARG A 68 0.32 3.32 1.13
C ARG A 68 0.84 2.87 -0.22
N LEU A 69 0.30 3.44 -1.28
CA LEU A 69 0.73 3.28 -2.65
C LEU A 69 1.85 4.29 -2.95
N ASP A 70 3.03 3.77 -3.26
CA ASP A 70 4.23 4.56 -3.55
C ASP A 70 4.80 4.17 -4.93
N ILE A 71 5.69 5.03 -5.43
CA ILE A 71 6.56 4.76 -6.58
C ILE A 71 7.99 5.20 -6.23
N ASP A 72 8.94 4.26 -6.23
CA ASP A 72 10.36 4.57 -5.97
C ASP A 72 11.33 3.55 -6.58
N VAL A 73 12.62 3.89 -6.59
CA VAL A 73 13.71 3.01 -7.05
C VAL A 73 14.19 2.13 -5.89
N PRO A 74 14.42 0.81 -6.10
CA PRO A 74 14.19 0.03 -7.33
C PRO A 74 12.82 -0.66 -7.38
N LYS A 75 11.90 -0.33 -6.46
CA LYS A 75 10.67 -1.11 -6.19
C LYS A 75 9.57 -0.88 -7.22
N GLY A 76 9.63 0.19 -8.01
CA GLY A 76 8.58 0.57 -8.94
C GLY A 76 7.32 1.02 -8.19
N ILE A 77 6.15 0.81 -8.79
CA ILE A 77 4.86 1.01 -8.12
C ILE A 77 4.65 -0.12 -7.12
N HIS A 78 4.35 0.22 -5.87
CA HIS A 78 4.19 -0.78 -4.81
C HIS A 78 3.31 -0.29 -3.65
N TRP A 79 2.77 -1.24 -2.90
CA TRP A 79 2.13 -0.98 -1.62
C TRP A 79 3.12 -1.21 -0.50
N ASN A 80 3.51 -0.13 0.16
CA ASN A 80 4.24 -0.19 1.43
C ASN A 80 3.26 -0.47 2.56
N THR A 81 3.56 -1.49 3.35
CA THR A 81 2.81 -1.89 4.53
C THR A 81 3.72 -1.79 5.74
N GLU A 82 3.28 -1.04 6.76
CA GLU A 82 3.93 -0.95 8.06
C GLU A 82 2.99 -1.58 9.10
N ASP A 83 3.43 -2.66 9.74
CA ASP A 83 2.71 -3.36 10.82
C ASP A 83 3.32 -3.01 12.17
N TRP A 84 2.51 -2.40 13.05
CA TRP A 84 2.89 -1.93 14.39
C TRP A 84 2.22 -2.73 15.52
N GLN A 85 1.69 -3.92 15.21
CA GLN A 85 1.04 -4.79 16.20
C GLN A 85 2.04 -5.38 17.21
N SER A 86 3.33 -5.49 16.83
CA SER A 86 4.42 -5.93 17.70
C SER A 86 5.32 -4.78 18.19
N LYS A 87 6.28 -5.09 19.08
CA LYS A 87 7.30 -4.13 19.52
C LYS A 87 8.19 -3.65 18.36
N GLU A 88 8.45 -4.53 17.40
CA GLU A 88 9.16 -4.21 16.18
C GLU A 88 8.17 -3.90 15.05
N THR A 89 8.52 -2.90 14.22
CA THR A 89 7.76 -2.57 13.02
C THR A 89 8.14 -3.55 11.92
N LYS A 90 7.16 -4.28 11.39
CA LYS A 90 7.38 -5.12 10.20
C LYS A 90 7.04 -4.31 8.96
N LYS A 91 7.95 -4.30 8.00
CA LYS A 91 7.77 -3.58 6.73
C LYS A 91 7.69 -4.56 5.58
N THR A 92 6.73 -4.34 4.68
CA THR A 92 6.59 -5.13 3.45
C THR A 92 6.29 -4.20 2.29
N ALA A 93 6.91 -4.47 1.14
CA ALA A 93 6.58 -3.83 -0.12
C ALA A 93 5.98 -4.86 -1.09
N SER A 94 4.73 -4.67 -1.50
CA SER A 94 4.09 -5.48 -2.54
C SER A 94 4.17 -4.75 -3.87
N CYS A 95 5.12 -5.14 -4.73
CA CYS A 95 5.52 -4.43 -5.93
C CYS A 95 4.84 -4.97 -7.20
N LEU A 96 4.60 -4.09 -8.17
CA LEU A 96 4.23 -4.47 -9.53
C LEU A 96 5.50 -4.77 -10.33
N ILE A 97 5.61 -6.02 -10.78
CA ILE A 97 6.83 -6.55 -11.42
C ILE A 97 7.23 -5.74 -12.66
N ASP A 98 6.27 -5.35 -13.49
CA ASP A 98 6.50 -4.64 -14.76
C ASP A 98 6.90 -3.17 -14.58
N THR A 99 6.89 -2.67 -13.34
CA THR A 99 7.21 -1.26 -13.04
C THR A 99 8.53 -1.09 -12.29
N LYS A 100 9.23 -2.20 -11.99
CA LYS A 100 10.47 -2.18 -11.19
C LYS A 100 11.61 -1.46 -11.92
N GLY A 101 12.56 -0.97 -11.12
CA GLY A 101 13.71 -0.20 -11.62
C GLY A 101 13.50 1.30 -11.50
N LYS A 102 14.09 2.06 -12.42
CA LYS A 102 13.94 3.52 -12.46
C LYS A 102 12.54 3.88 -12.98
N PRO A 103 11.75 4.73 -12.28
CA PRO A 103 10.48 5.22 -12.78
C PRO A 103 10.61 5.78 -14.20
N THR A 104 9.85 5.22 -15.13
CA THR A 104 9.63 5.77 -16.47
C THR A 104 8.45 6.74 -16.41
N GLN A 105 8.30 7.60 -17.42
CA GLN A 105 7.14 8.48 -17.54
C GLN A 105 5.81 7.68 -17.51
N GLU A 106 5.77 6.55 -18.22
CA GLU A 106 4.62 5.64 -18.23
C GLU A 106 4.28 5.13 -16.82
N ASN A 107 5.28 4.75 -16.02
CA ASN A 107 5.06 4.30 -14.65
C ASN A 107 4.55 5.42 -13.74
N VAL A 108 5.01 6.66 -13.94
CA VAL A 108 4.52 7.83 -13.19
C VAL A 108 3.07 8.13 -13.54
N GLU A 109 2.69 8.06 -14.82
CA GLU A 109 1.31 8.24 -15.28
C GLU A 109 0.38 7.14 -14.78
N LEU A 110 0.85 5.89 -14.80
CA LEU A 110 0.14 4.75 -14.24
C LEU A 110 -0.07 4.91 -12.74
N TYR A 111 0.97 5.31 -11.99
CA TYR A 111 0.86 5.63 -10.56
C TYR A 111 -0.16 6.74 -10.30
N ALA A 112 -0.11 7.84 -11.06
CA ALA A 112 -1.08 8.93 -10.93
C ALA A 112 -2.52 8.46 -11.23
N SER A 113 -2.71 7.54 -12.18
CA SER A 113 -4.02 6.96 -12.47
C SER A 113 -4.57 6.16 -11.29
N TYR A 114 -3.69 5.43 -10.58
CA TYR A 114 -4.07 4.70 -9.37
C TYR A 114 -4.41 5.61 -8.21
N LEU A 115 -3.69 6.73 -8.03
CA LEU A 115 -4.05 7.73 -7.03
C LEU A 115 -5.43 8.35 -7.32
N ARG A 116 -5.73 8.68 -8.58
CA ARG A 116 -7.07 9.16 -8.97
C ARG A 116 -8.16 8.14 -8.67
N ALA A 117 -7.88 6.84 -8.80
CA ALA A 117 -8.85 5.78 -8.54
C ALA A 117 -9.25 5.65 -7.06
N ILE A 118 -8.42 6.17 -6.14
CA ILE A 118 -8.68 6.20 -4.69
C ILE A 118 -8.98 7.63 -4.17
N ASP A 119 -8.91 8.64 -5.03
CA ASP A 119 -9.18 10.03 -4.67
C ASP A 119 -10.67 10.23 -4.38
N ASN A 120 -10.98 11.10 -3.41
CA ASN A 120 -12.34 11.36 -2.92
C ASN A 120 -13.14 10.13 -2.47
N ILE A 121 -12.46 9.04 -2.09
CA ILE A 121 -13.08 7.81 -1.58
C ILE A 121 -12.84 7.71 -0.07
N GLN A 122 -13.84 7.21 0.66
CA GLN A 122 -13.76 7.01 2.11
C GLN A 122 -12.67 5.98 2.46
N ALA A 123 -12.02 6.18 3.61
CA ALA A 123 -10.85 5.38 3.99
C ALA A 123 -11.16 3.88 4.15
N ASP A 124 -12.33 3.56 4.71
CA ASP A 124 -12.85 2.19 4.83
C ASP A 124 -13.07 1.52 3.46
N THR A 125 -13.55 2.29 2.48
CA THR A 125 -13.76 1.84 1.11
C THR A 125 -12.45 1.55 0.40
N ILE A 126 -11.41 2.37 0.61
CA ILE A 126 -10.05 2.09 0.10
C ILE A 126 -9.50 0.80 0.73
N TRP A 127 -9.64 0.65 2.05
CA TRP A 127 -9.20 -0.55 2.77
C TRP A 127 -9.88 -1.81 2.25
N GLU A 128 -11.21 -1.83 2.14
CA GLU A 128 -11.94 -2.98 1.62
C GLU A 128 -11.67 -3.22 0.13
N PHE A 129 -11.47 -2.17 -0.67
CA PHE A 129 -11.04 -2.31 -2.06
C PHE A 129 -9.72 -3.06 -2.16
N TRP A 130 -8.69 -2.63 -1.42
CA TRP A 130 -7.39 -3.27 -1.47
C TRP A 130 -7.41 -4.69 -0.90
N LYS A 131 -8.17 -4.92 0.18
CA LYS A 131 -8.28 -6.22 0.85
C LYS A 131 -8.99 -7.27 -0.01
N THR A 132 -10.02 -6.87 -0.75
CA THR A 132 -10.82 -7.79 -1.59
C THR A 132 -10.37 -7.80 -3.05
N GLY A 133 -9.68 -6.75 -3.48
CA GLY A 133 -9.33 -6.53 -4.87
C GLY A 133 -10.51 -6.16 -5.76
N SER A 134 -11.61 -5.68 -5.16
CA SER A 134 -12.82 -5.22 -5.86
C SER A 134 -13.31 -3.95 -5.16
N LYS A 135 -13.54 -2.88 -5.92
CA LYS A 135 -14.05 -1.63 -5.33
C LYS A 135 -15.47 -1.90 -4.82
N PRO A 136 -15.79 -1.59 -3.55
CA PRO A 136 -17.17 -1.68 -3.06
C PRO A 136 -18.08 -0.84 -3.96
N ILE A 137 -19.20 -1.44 -4.40
CA ILE A 137 -20.24 -0.79 -5.21
C ILE A 137 -21.20 -0.05 -4.28
#